data_AF-A0A3N0YIT9-F1
#
_entry.id   AF-A0A3N0YIT9-F1
#
_cell.length_a   1.000
_cell.length_b   1.000
_cell.length_c   1.000
_cell.angle_alpha   90.00
_cell.angle_beta   90.00
_cell.angle_gamma   90.00
#
_symmetry.space_group_name_H-M   'P 1'
#
loop_
_entity.id
_entity.type
_entity.pdbx_description
1 polymer ?
#
loop_
_entity_poly.entity_id
_entity_poly.type
_entity_poly.pdbx_seq_one_letter_code
_entity_poly.pdbx_strand_id
1 'polypeptide(L)'
;MDEGRIIEEGQDEEKARKRHRERQLTVNPDILFKVYRREELHVLLFRPTNDIWWIRTLRDRYIGISAQWTFKHADDQPKRHNMNLSGDRSQLQRFCDDFPNNRLMSLDNVEEVEELRATIEDLRARIQDLEATIQDLEASMEDLQLENRGRRRQRQ
;
A
#
# COMPACT_ATOMS: atom_id res chain seq x y z
N MET A 1 3.32 -40.43 45.06
CA MET A 1 4.48 -39.92 44.30
C MET A 1 3.90 -38.93 43.32
N ASP A 2 4.21 -37.65 43.54
CA ASP A 2 3.56 -36.50 42.89
C ASP A 2 4.15 -36.34 41.48
N GLU A 3 3.34 -36.57 40.45
CA GLU A 3 3.62 -36.15 39.08
C GLU A 3 3.12 -34.70 38.94
N GLY A 4 4.03 -33.73 38.86
CA GLY A 4 3.59 -32.33 38.93
C GLY A 4 4.55 -31.30 38.38
N ARG A 5 4.21 -30.80 37.18
CA ARG A 5 4.58 -29.52 36.55
C ARG A 5 5.99 -29.38 35.99
N ILE A 6 6.09 -29.69 34.70
CA ILE A 6 7.00 -28.99 33.79
C ILE A 6 6.41 -27.57 33.59
N ILE A 7 7.22 -26.57 33.91
CA ILE A 7 6.86 -25.17 34.00
C ILE A 7 6.58 -24.58 32.60
N GLU A 8 5.39 -24.01 32.38
CA GLU A 8 4.92 -23.34 31.16
C GLU A 8 5.51 -21.93 30.94
N GLU A 9 6.41 -21.46 31.80
CA GLU A 9 6.88 -20.06 31.86
C GLU A 9 7.60 -19.55 30.59
N GLY A 10 8.15 -20.45 29.76
CA GLY A 10 8.87 -20.05 28.54
C GLY A 10 7.97 -19.63 27.36
N GLN A 11 6.72 -20.09 27.31
CA GLN A 11 5.84 -19.85 26.15
C GLN A 11 5.21 -18.46 26.16
N ASP A 12 4.84 -17.96 27.34
CA ASP A 12 4.25 -16.63 27.49
C ASP A 12 5.29 -15.51 27.29
N GLU A 13 6.53 -15.74 27.70
CA GLU A 13 7.62 -14.79 27.45
C GLU A 13 7.94 -14.68 25.95
N GLU A 14 8.02 -15.79 25.22
CA GLU A 14 8.23 -15.78 23.77
C GLU A 14 7.05 -15.13 23.03
N LYS A 15 5.82 -15.36 23.50
CA LYS A 15 4.62 -14.71 22.96
C LYS A 15 4.64 -13.20 23.21
N ALA A 16 5.07 -12.76 24.40
CA ALA A 16 5.23 -11.35 24.74
C ALA A 16 6.31 -10.69 23.88
N ARG A 17 7.46 -11.35 23.68
CA ARG A 17 8.54 -10.90 22.78
C ARG A 17 8.07 -10.78 21.34
N LYS A 18 7.32 -11.77 20.84
CA LYS A 18 6.74 -11.73 19.49
C LYS A 18 5.78 -10.56 19.32
N ARG A 19 4.88 -10.31 20.29
CA ARG A 19 3.97 -9.16 20.28
C ARG A 19 4.71 -7.83 20.34
N HIS A 20 5.77 -7.74 21.14
CA HIS A 20 6.60 -6.54 21.21
C HIS A 20 7.27 -6.26 19.85
N ARG A 21 7.90 -7.27 19.24
CA ARG A 21 8.50 -7.19 17.89
C ARG A 21 7.47 -6.80 16.83
N GLU A 22 6.26 -7.37 16.86
CA GLU A 22 5.20 -7.02 15.90
C GLU A 22 4.72 -5.57 16.06
N ARG A 23 4.68 -5.03 17.29
CA ARG A 23 4.39 -3.61 17.55
C ARG A 23 5.50 -2.72 17.01
N GLN A 24 6.76 -3.05 17.28
CA GLN A 24 7.91 -2.29 16.76
C GLN A 24 7.91 -2.24 15.23
N LEU A 25 7.64 -3.38 14.57
CA LEU A 25 7.53 -3.46 13.11
C LEU A 25 6.30 -2.74 12.53
N THR A 26 5.32 -2.39 13.35
CA THR A 26 4.19 -1.56 12.93
C THR A 26 4.57 -0.08 12.96
N VAL A 27 5.36 0.32 13.96
CA VAL A 27 5.84 1.71 14.12
C VAL A 27 6.99 2.01 13.15
N ASN A 28 7.87 1.05 12.92
CA ASN A 28 9.03 1.20 12.04
C ASN A 28 9.03 0.06 11.01
N PRO A 29 8.28 0.20 9.91
CA PRO A 29 8.27 -0.77 8.83
C PRO A 29 9.49 -0.59 7.91
N ASP A 30 9.60 -1.46 6.90
CA ASP A 30 10.74 -1.53 5.98
C ASP A 30 12.06 -1.78 6.72
N ILE A 31 12.12 -2.83 7.53
CA ILE A 31 13.37 -3.21 8.22
C ILE A 31 14.10 -4.28 7.43
N LEU A 32 15.33 -3.99 7.02
CA LEU A 32 16.17 -4.90 6.28
C LEU A 32 17.16 -5.64 7.20
N PHE A 33 17.21 -6.96 7.07
CA PHE A 33 18.20 -7.82 7.72
C PHE A 33 19.06 -8.53 6.68
N LYS A 34 20.38 -8.43 6.86
CA LYS A 34 21.35 -9.29 6.17
C LYS A 34 21.46 -10.60 6.94
N VAL A 35 21.23 -11.71 6.26
CA VAL A 35 21.29 -13.06 6.84
C VAL A 35 22.29 -13.88 6.04
N TYR A 36 23.34 -14.37 6.70
CA TYR A 36 24.32 -15.22 6.06
C TYR A 36 24.00 -16.68 6.38
N ARG A 37 23.81 -17.51 5.34
CA ARG A 37 23.60 -18.96 5.48
C ARG A 37 24.61 -19.67 4.60
N ARG A 38 25.45 -20.53 5.18
CA ARG A 38 26.48 -21.29 4.44
C ARG A 38 27.32 -20.38 3.52
N GLU A 39 27.73 -19.21 4.04
CA GLU A 39 28.49 -18.18 3.32
C GLU A 39 27.76 -17.43 2.19
N GLU A 40 26.50 -17.78 1.92
CA GLU A 40 25.63 -17.06 1.00
C GLU A 40 24.88 -15.94 1.71
N LEU A 41 24.78 -14.79 1.06
CA LEU A 41 24.00 -13.66 1.53
C LEU A 41 22.53 -13.88 1.15
N HIS A 42 21.66 -13.79 2.16
CA HIS A 42 20.22 -13.66 2.01
C HIS A 42 19.78 -12.35 2.64
N VAL A 43 18.70 -11.79 2.13
CA VAL A 43 18.16 -10.54 2.67
C VAL A 43 16.70 -10.75 3.06
N LEU A 44 16.34 -10.28 4.25
CA LEU A 44 14.97 -10.31 4.74
C LEU A 44 14.48 -8.88 4.91
N LEU A 45 13.46 -8.49 4.17
CA LEU A 45 12.78 -7.22 4.32
C LEU A 45 11.48 -7.44 5.10
N PHE A 46 11.41 -6.89 6.31
CA PHE A 46 10.24 -6.98 7.18
C PHE A 46 9.30 -5.81 6.95
N ARG A 47 8.02 -6.14 6.84
CA ARG A 47 6.90 -5.23 6.61
C ARG A 47 7.23 -4.17 5.56
N PRO A 48 7.57 -4.60 4.33
CA PRO A 48 7.70 -3.65 3.24
C PRO A 48 6.41 -2.83 3.13
N THR A 49 6.50 -1.52 3.21
CA THR A 49 5.42 -0.62 2.84
C THR A 49 5.39 -0.50 1.32
N ASN A 50 4.22 -0.22 0.73
CA ASN A 50 4.12 -0.01 -0.72
C ASN A 50 4.61 -1.22 -1.55
N ASP A 51 3.87 -2.34 -1.45
CA ASP A 51 4.22 -3.62 -2.10
C ASP A 51 4.50 -3.48 -3.61
N ILE A 52 3.72 -2.65 -4.30
CA ILE A 52 3.84 -2.45 -5.75
C ILE A 52 5.16 -1.79 -6.07
N TRP A 53 5.57 -0.79 -5.28
CA TRP A 53 6.85 -0.11 -5.46
C TRP A 53 8.01 -1.08 -5.28
N TRP A 54 8.05 -1.86 -4.20
CA TRP A 54 9.14 -2.85 -4.00
C TRP A 54 9.19 -3.89 -5.13
N ILE A 55 8.05 -4.38 -5.61
CA ILE A 55 8.00 -5.33 -6.73
C ILE A 55 8.61 -4.73 -8.00
N ARG A 56 8.27 -3.47 -8.32
CA ARG A 56 8.82 -2.76 -9.49
C ARG A 56 10.31 -2.49 -9.31
N THR A 57 10.70 -1.91 -8.17
CA THR A 57 12.10 -1.61 -7.85
C THR A 57 12.99 -2.84 -7.97
N LEU A 58 12.58 -3.98 -7.40
CA LEU A 58 13.35 -5.22 -7.49
C LEU A 58 13.46 -5.71 -8.92
N ARG A 59 12.37 -5.68 -9.70
CA ARG A 59 12.36 -6.11 -11.09
C ARG A 59 13.20 -5.22 -12.00
N ASP A 60 13.09 -3.90 -11.84
CA ASP A 60 13.60 -2.93 -12.80
C ASP A 60 15.05 -2.55 -12.49
N ARG A 61 15.47 -2.59 -11.22
CA ARG A 61 16.81 -2.12 -10.79
C ARG A 61 17.77 -3.23 -10.38
N TYR A 62 17.27 -4.42 -10.02
CA TYR A 62 18.10 -5.50 -9.45
C TYR A 62 17.88 -6.82 -10.19
N ILE A 63 18.58 -6.97 -11.31
CA ILE A 63 18.53 -8.18 -12.13
C ILE A 63 19.11 -9.36 -11.33
N GLY A 64 18.42 -10.50 -11.34
CA GLY A 64 18.91 -11.71 -10.68
C GLY A 64 18.65 -11.79 -9.17
N ILE A 65 17.91 -10.82 -8.59
CA ILE A 65 17.27 -10.99 -7.29
C ILE A 65 15.90 -11.62 -7.49
N SER A 66 15.63 -12.69 -6.76
CA SER A 66 14.33 -13.31 -6.58
C SER A 66 13.73 -12.86 -5.25
N ALA A 67 12.43 -12.61 -5.25
CA ALA A 67 11.70 -12.15 -4.08
C ALA A 67 10.53 -13.09 -3.78
N GLN A 68 10.47 -13.59 -2.55
CA GLN A 68 9.38 -14.43 -2.06
C GLN A 68 8.68 -13.77 -0.88
N TRP A 69 7.37 -13.58 -1.02
CA TRP A 69 6.53 -12.98 0.01
C TRP A 69 5.99 -14.03 0.97
N THR A 70 6.09 -13.76 2.27
CA THR A 70 5.42 -14.54 3.30
C THR A 70 4.27 -13.73 3.89
N PHE A 71 3.06 -14.26 3.73
CA PHE A 71 1.83 -13.70 4.27
C PHE A 71 1.57 -14.33 5.64
N LYS A 72 1.18 -13.52 6.64
CA LYS A 72 0.46 -14.08 7.79
C LYS A 72 -1.00 -13.70 7.66
N HIS A 73 -1.85 -14.70 7.77
CA HIS A 73 -3.27 -14.50 7.98
C HIS A 73 -3.49 -14.25 9.46
N ALA A 74 -3.80 -13.01 9.83
CA ALA A 74 -4.31 -12.67 11.14
C ALA A 74 -5.58 -11.86 10.87
N ASP A 75 -6.72 -12.46 11.23
CA ASP A 75 -8.07 -11.89 11.23
C ASP A 75 -8.40 -11.02 10.00
N ASP A 76 -8.97 -11.67 8.98
CA ASP A 76 -9.64 -11.14 7.79
C ASP A 76 -8.88 -10.17 6.85
N GLN A 77 -7.60 -9.87 7.11
CA GLN A 77 -6.76 -9.18 6.12
C GLN A 77 -5.39 -9.85 5.97
N PRO A 78 -4.99 -10.25 4.75
CA PRO A 78 -3.64 -10.77 4.51
C PRO A 78 -2.62 -9.65 4.71
N LYS A 79 -1.98 -9.61 5.88
CA LYS A 79 -0.86 -8.70 6.13
C LYS A 79 0.40 -9.35 5.58
N ARG A 80 0.94 -8.75 4.50
CA ARG A 80 2.26 -9.12 3.98
C ARG A 80 3.27 -8.81 5.06
N HIS A 81 3.91 -9.86 5.58
CA HIS A 81 4.71 -9.71 6.77
C HIS A 81 6.17 -9.53 6.42
N ASN A 82 6.70 -10.40 5.56
CA ASN A 82 8.12 -10.42 5.24
C ASN A 82 8.31 -10.71 3.74
N MET A 83 9.37 -10.16 3.17
CA MET A 83 9.87 -10.47 1.84
C MET A 83 11.27 -11.05 1.96
N ASN A 84 11.44 -12.28 1.51
CA ASN A 84 12.73 -12.94 1.44
C ASN A 84 13.34 -12.66 0.07
N LEU A 85 14.59 -12.19 0.06
CA LEU A 85 15.34 -11.92 -1.15
C LEU A 85 16.54 -12.86 -1.22
N SER A 86 16.70 -13.48 -2.38
CA SER A 86 17.78 -14.41 -2.72
C SER A 86 18.24 -14.18 -4.15
N GLY A 87 19.49 -14.52 -4.47
CA GLY A 87 20.01 -14.30 -5.81
C GLY A 87 21.51 -14.04 -5.80
N ASP A 88 21.98 -13.35 -6.84
CA ASP A 88 23.39 -12.95 -6.95
C ASP A 88 23.82 -12.11 -5.75
N ARG A 89 24.98 -12.46 -5.16
CA ARG A 89 25.51 -11.81 -3.96
C ARG A 89 25.80 -10.33 -4.19
N SER A 90 26.32 -9.96 -5.36
CA SER A 90 26.68 -8.57 -5.67
C SER A 90 25.41 -7.73 -5.79
N GLN A 91 24.36 -8.27 -6.41
CA GLN A 91 23.06 -7.61 -6.52
C GLN A 91 22.37 -7.47 -5.17
N LEU A 92 22.38 -8.51 -4.33
CA LEU A 92 21.84 -8.44 -2.96
C LEU A 92 22.59 -7.44 -2.09
N GLN A 93 23.92 -7.39 -2.22
CA GLN A 93 24.75 -6.42 -1.52
C GLN A 93 24.42 -5.00 -1.98
N ARG A 94 24.35 -4.77 -3.29
CA ARG A 94 23.95 -3.48 -3.85
C ARG A 94 22.56 -3.06 -3.38
N PHE A 95 21.59 -3.97 -3.36
CA PHE A 95 20.25 -3.70 -2.84
C PHE A 95 20.28 -3.25 -1.37
N CYS A 96 21.14 -3.86 -0.56
CA CYS A 96 21.31 -3.47 0.84
C CYS A 96 21.96 -2.09 0.99
N ASP A 97 22.94 -1.79 0.15
CA ASP A 97 23.67 -0.51 0.20
C ASP A 97 22.76 0.63 -0.28
N ASP A 98 21.92 0.37 -1.29
CA ASP A 98 20.92 1.30 -1.82
C ASP A 98 19.63 1.35 -0.96
N PHE A 99 19.51 0.51 0.07
CA PHE A 99 18.28 0.36 0.84
C PHE A 99 17.73 1.65 1.45
N PRO A 100 18.55 2.53 2.08
CA PRO A 100 18.05 3.79 2.61
C PRO A 100 17.40 4.68 1.54
N ASN A 101 18.00 4.75 0.35
CA ASN A 101 17.48 5.52 -0.77
C ASN A 101 16.21 4.88 -1.33
N ASN A 102 16.20 3.55 -1.45
CA ASN A 102 15.01 2.81 -1.87
C ASN A 102 13.83 3.08 -0.92
N ARG A 103 14.07 3.06 0.39
CA ARG A 103 13.06 3.34 1.41
C ARG A 103 12.50 4.77 1.31
N LEU A 104 13.36 5.77 1.12
CA LEU A 104 12.94 7.16 0.94
C LEU A 104 12.04 7.31 -0.30
N MET A 105 12.49 6.78 -1.43
CA MET A 105 11.71 6.83 -2.68
C MET A 105 10.35 6.13 -2.57
N SER A 106 10.26 5.04 -1.78
CA SER A 106 8.99 4.35 -1.52
C SER A 106 7.97 5.26 -0.82
N LEU A 107 8.44 6.12 0.10
CA LEU A 107 7.61 7.05 0.87
C LEU A 107 7.14 8.24 0.01
N ASP A 108 8.03 8.82 -0.80
CA ASP A 108 7.68 9.93 -1.70
C ASP A 108 6.57 9.52 -2.68
N ASN A 109 6.62 8.28 -3.18
CA ASN A 109 5.56 7.74 -4.05
C ASN A 109 4.21 7.60 -3.31
N VAL A 110 4.20 7.43 -1.99
CA VAL A 110 2.94 7.36 -1.22
C VAL A 110 2.31 8.74 -1.13
N GLU A 111 3.12 9.78 -0.90
CA GLU A 111 2.66 11.17 -0.86
C GLU A 111 2.06 11.58 -2.21
N GLU A 112 2.77 11.31 -3.32
CA GLU A 112 2.27 11.59 -4.68
C GLU A 112 0.95 10.86 -4.98
N VAL A 113 0.79 9.61 -4.52
CA VAL A 113 -0.46 8.86 -4.71
C VAL A 113 -1.62 9.48 -3.93
N GLU A 114 -1.38 9.96 -2.71
CA GLU A 114 -2.42 10.62 -1.91
C GLU A 114 -2.81 11.99 -2.49
N GLU A 115 -1.85 12.76 -3.01
CA GLU A 115 -2.12 14.01 -3.75
C GLU A 115 -2.96 13.76 -5.01
N LEU A 116 -2.63 12.72 -5.79
CA LEU A 116 -3.39 12.33 -6.96
C LEU A 116 -4.83 11.89 -6.60
N ARG A 117 -5.00 11.19 -5.48
CA ARG A 117 -6.33 10.81 -4.97
C ARG A 117 -7.16 12.03 -4.59
N ALA A 118 -6.57 12.98 -3.88
CA ALA A 118 -7.24 14.23 -3.53
C ALA A 118 -7.65 15.00 -4.80
N THR A 119 -6.78 15.05 -5.80
CA THR A 119 -7.07 15.68 -7.10
C THR A 119 -8.23 14.98 -7.83
N ILE A 120 -8.27 13.64 -7.84
CA ILE A 120 -9.38 12.88 -8.44
C ILE A 120 -10.70 13.20 -7.74
N GLU A 121 -10.70 13.34 -6.41
CA GLU A 121 -11.91 13.64 -5.67
C GLU A 121 -12.43 15.07 -5.93
N ASP A 122 -11.53 16.06 -6.01
CA ASP A 122 -11.88 17.42 -6.45
C ASP A 122 -12.50 17.43 -7.85
N LEU A 123 -11.89 16.70 -8.79
CA LEU A 123 -12.41 16.60 -10.16
C LEU A 123 -13.79 15.94 -10.21
N ARG A 124 -14.05 14.93 -9.37
CA ARG A 124 -15.36 14.31 -9.26
C ARG A 124 -16.42 15.28 -8.74
N ALA A 125 -16.10 16.05 -7.70
CA ALA A 125 -17.00 17.08 -7.19
C ALA A 125 -17.34 18.11 -8.28
N ARG A 126 -16.32 18.56 -9.02
CA ARG A 126 -16.52 19.50 -10.14
C ARG A 126 -17.36 18.92 -11.27
N ILE A 127 -17.24 17.63 -11.57
CA ILE A 127 -18.11 16.94 -12.53
C ILE A 127 -19.57 16.96 -12.04
N GLN A 128 -19.81 16.66 -10.77
CA GLN A 128 -21.17 16.69 -10.20
C GLN A 128 -21.80 18.10 -10.26
N ASP A 129 -21.02 19.14 -9.96
CA ASP A 129 -21.49 20.52 -10.06
C ASP A 129 -21.84 20.92 -11.50
N LEU A 130 -21.04 20.47 -12.47
CA LEU A 130 -21.30 20.69 -13.89
C LEU A 130 -22.54 19.92 -14.36
N GLU A 131 -22.72 18.68 -13.90
CA GLU A 131 -23.93 17.88 -14.20
C GLU A 131 -25.20 18.56 -13.65
N ALA A 132 -25.15 19.11 -12.43
CA ALA A 132 -26.25 19.89 -11.87
C ALA A 132 -26.54 21.15 -12.70
N THR A 133 -25.49 21.87 -13.10
CA THR A 133 -25.63 23.07 -13.96
C THR A 133 -26.27 22.73 -15.31
N ILE A 134 -25.91 21.59 -15.91
CA ILE A 134 -26.53 21.11 -17.15
C ILE A 134 -28.02 20.85 -16.95
N GLN A 135 -28.41 20.17 -15.86
CA GLN A 135 -29.82 19.90 -15.56
C GLN A 135 -30.64 21.19 -15.40
N ASP A 136 -30.09 22.19 -14.69
CA ASP A 136 -30.76 23.49 -14.52
C ASP A 136 -30.96 24.21 -15.86
N LEU A 137 -29.96 24.16 -16.75
CA LEU A 137 -30.05 24.75 -18.09
C LEU A 137 -31.06 24.03 -18.97
N GLU A 138 -31.11 22.69 -18.91
CA GLU A 138 -32.09 21.89 -19.64
C GLU A 138 -33.53 22.23 -19.21
N ALA A 139 -33.78 22.36 -17.90
CA ALA A 139 -35.06 22.79 -17.36
C ALA A 139 -35.46 24.20 -17.84
N SER A 140 -34.51 25.15 -17.79
CA SER A 140 -34.75 26.52 -18.27
C SER A 140 -35.06 26.56 -19.77
N MET A 141 -34.40 25.73 -20.57
CA MET A 141 -34.70 25.60 -21.99
C MET A 141 -36.11 25.04 -22.24
N GLU A 142 -36.55 24.06 -21.46
CA GLU A 142 -37.90 23.50 -21.58
C GLU A 142 -38.97 24.54 -21.27
N ASP A 143 -38.79 25.31 -20.19
CA ASP A 143 -39.69 26.41 -19.80
C ASP A 143 -39.81 27.46 -20.92
N LEU A 144 -38.69 27.89 -21.49
CA LEU A 144 -38.66 28.87 -22.59
C LEU A 144 -39.33 28.34 -23.86
N GLN A 145 -39.21 27.03 -24.14
CA GLN A 145 -39.91 26.39 -25.25
C GLN A 145 -41.42 26.37 -25.01
N LEU A 146 -41.85 26.07 -23.78
CA LEU A 146 -43.27 26.06 -23.39
C LEU A 146 -43.87 27.47 -23.54
N GLU A 147 -43.18 28.48 -23.04
CA GLU A 147 -43.60 29.88 -23.14
C GLU A 147 -43.72 30.33 -24.61
N ASN A 148 -42.74 30.00 -25.44
CA ASN A 148 -42.79 30.32 -26.87
C ASN A 148 -43.96 29.65 -27.59
N ARG A 149 -44.27 28.39 -27.25
CA ARG A 149 -45.46 27.69 -27.79
C ARG A 149 -46.74 28.40 -27.37
N GLY A 150 -46.85 28.84 -26.12
CA GLY A 150 -47.97 29.62 -25.61
C GLY A 150 -48.17 30.93 -26.37
N ARG A 151 -47.09 31.72 -26.53
CA ARG A 151 -47.12 32.98 -27.28
C ARG A 151 -47.50 32.80 -28.74
N ARG A 152 -47.06 31.73 -29.40
CA ARG A 152 -47.46 31.41 -30.79
C ARG A 152 -48.95 31.11 -30.93
N ARG A 153 -49.53 30.40 -29.96
CA ARG A 153 -50.97 30.09 -29.94
C ARG A 153 -51.84 31.32 -29.74
N GLN A 154 -51.38 32.32 -28.96
CA GLN A 154 -52.13 33.57 -28.74
C GLN A 154 -52.11 34.53 -29.95
N ARG A 155 -51.24 34.28 -30.93
CA ARG A 155 -51.08 35.11 -32.14
C ARG A 155 -51.78 34.53 -33.38
N GLN A 156 -52.38 33.36 -33.28
CA GLN A 156 -53.21 32.71 -34.31
C GLN A 156 -54.68 32.93 -33.99
#